data_AF-A0A377ZHG4-F1
#
_entry.id   AF-A0A377ZHG4-F1
#
_cell.length_a   1.000
_cell.length_b   1.000
_cell.length_c   1.000
_cell.angle_alpha   90.00
_cell.angle_beta   90.00
_cell.angle_gamma   90.00
#
_symmetry.space_group_name_H-M   'P 1'
#
loop_
_entity.id
_entity.type
_entity.pdbx_description
1 polymer ?
#
loop_
_entity_poly.entity_id
_entity_poly.type
_entity_poly.pdbx_seq_one_letter_code
_entity_poly.pdbx_strand_id
1 'polypeptide(L)' 'MTWREVLPLGLFFWGERWLLVAWCELRNDYRNFRLDRCLEVRRTKRRFSECADRSLSDFLRKVRCEVREK' A
#
# COMPACT_ATOMS: atom_id res chain seq x y z
N MET A 1 11.07 9.10 -13.76
CA MET A 1 10.42 7.79 -13.61
C MET A 1 11.10 7.07 -12.45
N THR A 2 10.37 6.59 -11.45
CA THR A 2 10.98 6.00 -10.24
C THR A 2 10.41 4.63 -9.94
N TRP A 3 11.27 3.66 -9.64
CA TRP A 3 10.87 2.36 -9.14
C TRP A 3 10.65 2.41 -7.63
N ARG A 4 9.65 1.67 -7.15
CA ARG A 4 9.29 1.58 -5.74
C ARG A 4 9.16 0.09 -5.40
N GLU A 5 10.02 -0.41 -4.53
CA GLU A 5 9.79 -1.69 -3.88
C GLU A 5 8.78 -1.48 -2.75
N VAL A 6 7.75 -2.31 -2.73
CA VAL A 6 6.63 -2.19 -1.80
C VAL A 6 6.18 -3.57 -1.35
N LEU A 7 5.67 -3.67 -0.12
CA LEU A 7 4.98 -4.85 0.36
C LEU A 7 3.48 -4.65 0.07
N PRO A 8 2.89 -5.40 -0.87
CA PRO A 8 1.48 -5.24 -1.21
C PRO A 8 0.62 -5.77 -0.06
N LEU A 9 -0.21 -4.91 0.54
CA LEU A 9 -1.02 -5.27 1.72
C LEU A 9 -2.49 -5.48 1.37
N GLY A 10 -3.05 -4.64 0.50
CA GLY A 10 -4.45 -4.74 0.13
C GLY A 10 -4.74 -4.03 -1.17
N LEU A 11 -5.73 -4.55 -1.91
CA LEU A 11 -6.20 -3.95 -3.14
C LEU A 11 -7.66 -3.52 -2.98
N PHE A 12 -7.92 -2.24 -3.23
CA PHE A 12 -9.22 -1.64 -3.09
C PHE A 12 -9.72 -1.18 -4.45
N PHE A 13 -10.98 -1.50 -4.74
CA PHE A 13 -11.66 -1.01 -5.93
C PHE A 13 -12.58 0.15 -5.54
N TRP A 14 -12.43 1.30 -6.18
CA TRP A 14 -13.31 2.44 -5.97
C TRP A 14 -13.78 3.02 -7.30
N GLY A 15 -15.05 2.78 -7.62
CA GLY A 15 -15.74 3.24 -8.82
C GLY A 15 -15.22 2.55 -10.08
N GLU A 16 -14.04 2.97 -10.53
CA GLU A 16 -13.41 2.52 -11.78
C GLU A 16 -11.90 2.28 -11.62
N ARG A 17 -11.35 2.52 -10.43
CA ARG A 17 -9.91 2.55 -10.20
C ARG A 17 -9.49 1.57 -9.14
N TRP A 18 -8.39 0.88 -9.42
CA TRP A 18 -7.71 0.01 -8.46
C TRP A 18 -6.65 0.78 -7.69
N LEU A 19 -6.76 0.74 -6.37
CA LEU A 19 -5.83 1.32 -5.43
C LEU A 19 -5.13 0.21 -4.67
N LEU A 20 -3.81 0.14 -4.82
CA LEU A 20 -2.96 -0.75 -4.04
C LEU A 20 -2.50 0.00 -2.79
N VAL A 21 -2.89 -0.49 -1.62
CA VAL A 21 -2.30 -0.12 -0.34
C VAL A 21 -1.08 -0.99 -0.10
N ALA A 22 0.05 -0.37 0.17
CA ALA A 22 1.30 -1.08 0.38
C ALA A 22 2.24 -0.33 1.34
N TRP A 23 3.13 -1.06 2.00
CA TRP A 23 4.26 -0.46 2.72
C TRP A 23 5.37 -0.12 1.73
N CYS A 24 5.77 1.14 1.65
CA CYS A 24 6.85 1.57 0.76
C CYS A 24 8.18 1.50 1.49
N GLU A 25 9.06 0.56 1.12
CA GLU A 25 10.36 0.37 1.78
C GLU A 25 11.24 1.62 1.69
N LEU A 26 11.17 2.36 0.57
CA LEU A 26 11.93 3.60 0.38
C LEU A 26 11.53 4.73 1.35
N ARG A 27 10.27 4.74 1.80
CA ARG A 27 9.74 5.79 2.69
C ARG A 27 9.52 5.29 4.12
N ASN A 28 9.61 3.98 4.33
CA ASN A 28 9.30 3.31 5.57
C ASN A 28 7.92 3.73 6.13
N ASP A 29 6.92 3.76 5.24
CA ASP A 29 5.57 4.22 5.56
C ASP A 29 4.53 3.64 4.57
N TYR A 30 3.25 3.68 4.96
CA TYR A 30 2.14 3.24 4.13
C TYR A 30 1.85 4.21 2.98
N ARG A 31 1.59 3.67 1.79
CA ARG A 31 1.28 4.45 0.59
C ARG A 31 0.18 3.78 -0.21
N ASN A 32 -0.59 4.63 -0.88
CA ASN A 32 -1.64 4.25 -1.80
C ASN A 32 -1.13 4.47 -3.22
N PHE A 33 -1.11 3.41 -4.03
CA PHE A 33 -0.64 3.43 -5.40
C PHE A 33 -1.81 3.18 -6.34
N ARG A 34 -2.04 4.14 -7.25
CA ARG A 34 -3.03 4.01 -8.31
C ARG A 34 -2.46 3.10 -9.40
N LEU A 35 -3.03 1.91 -9.55
CA LEU A 35 -2.56 0.95 -10.55
C LEU A 35 -2.73 1.48 -11.97
N ASP A 36 -3.72 2.34 -12.21
CA ASP A 36 -3.92 3.01 -13.50
C ASP A 36 -2.76 3.94 -13.92
N ARG A 37 -1.89 4.33 -12.99
CA ARG A 37 -0.70 5.17 -13.24
C ARG A 37 0.62 4.40 -13.22
N CYS A 38 0.57 3.11 -12.92
CA CYS A 38 1.76 2.26 -12.91
C CYS A 38 2.10 1.85 -14.33
N LEU A 39 3.23 2.35 -14.85
CA LEU A 39 3.70 1.99 -16.19
C LEU A 39 4.13 0.52 -16.29
N GLU A 40 4.64 -0.05 -15.19
CA GLU A 40 5.02 -1.45 -15.11
C GLU A 40 4.92 -1.96 -13.67
N VAL A 41 4.55 -3.24 -13.50
CA VAL A 41 4.49 -3.92 -12.20
C VAL A 41 5.24 -5.24 -12.33
N ARG A 42 6.25 -5.46 -11.47
CA ARG A 42 7.04 -6.68 -11.45
C ARG A 42 6.91 -7.38 -10.11
N ARG A 43 6.59 -8.67 -10.12
CA ARG A 43 6.66 -9.50 -8.92
C ARG A 43 8.13 -9.74 -8.58
N THR A 44 8.53 -9.35 -7.38
CA THR A 44 9.81 -9.76 -6.82
C THR A 44 9.74 -11.23 -6.41
N LYS A 45 10.85 -11.97 -6.50
CA LYS A 45 10.96 -13.31 -5.90
C LYS A 45 11.04 -13.28 -4.36
N ARG A 46 11.12 -12.09 -3.76
CA ARG A 46 11.10 -11.85 -2.31
C ARG A 46 9.72 -12.23 -1.75
N ARG A 47 9.73 -12.89 -0.59
CA ARG A 47 8.54 -13.10 0.23
C ARG A 47 8.52 -12.05 1.33
N PHE A 48 7.33 -11.67 1.75
CA PHE A 48 7.12 -10.82 2.91
C PHE A 48 6.11 -11.50 3.84
N SER A 49 6.20 -11.18 5.12
CA SER A 49 5.22 -11.56 6.13
C SER A 49 4.66 -10.28 6.71
N GLU A 50 3.35 -10.21 6.90
CA GLU A 50 2.76 -9.10 7.63
C GLU A 50 3.25 -9.11 9.08
N CYS A 51 3.56 -7.92 9.61
CA CYS A 51 3.89 -7.72 11.01
C CYS A 51 2.88 -6.76 11.63
N ALA A 52 2.76 -6.75 12.95
CA ALA A 52 1.77 -5.92 13.65
C ALA A 52 1.88 -4.41 13.30
N ASP A 53 3.09 -3.94 13.02
CA ASP A 53 3.45 -2.57 12.63
C ASP A 53 3.37 -2.30 11.11
N ARG A 54 3.27 -3.36 10.29
CA ARG A 54 3.30 -3.35 8.83
C ARG A 54 2.30 -4.38 8.28
N SER A 55 1.02 -4.14 8.56
CA SER A 55 -0.09 -4.98 8.13
C SER A 55 -1.23 -4.14 7.59
N LEU A 56 -2.10 -4.76 6.78
CA LEU A 56 -3.31 -4.09 6.31
C LEU A 56 -4.18 -3.61 7.49
N SER A 57 -4.28 -4.41 8.54
CA SER A 57 -5.04 -4.09 9.75
C SER A 57 -4.52 -2.84 10.46
N ASP A 58 -3.20 -2.67 10.53
CA ASP A 58 -2.58 -1.47 11.11
C ASP A 58 -2.79 -0.23 10.24
N PHE A 59 -2.64 -0.35 8.93
CA PHE A 59 -2.99 0.72 8.00
C PHE A 59 -4.44 1.20 8.20
N LEU A 60 -5.40 0.26 8.21
CA LEU A 60 -6.82 0.60 8.39
C LEU A 60 -7.09 1.23 9.75
N ARG A 61 -6.34 0.85 10.80
CA ARG A 61 -6.42 1.50 12.12
C ARG A 61 -5.97 2.96 12.04
N LYS A 62 -4.82 3.24 11.41
CA LYS A 62 -4.31 4.60 11.23
C LYS A 62 -5.30 5.48 10.46
N VAL A 63 -5.80 5.01 9.33
CA VAL A 63 -6.78 5.75 8.52
C VAL A 63 -8.06 6.05 9.30
N ARG A 64 -8.58 5.09 10.06
CA ARG A 64 -9.78 5.31 10.90
C ARG A 64 -9.55 6.35 12.00
N CYS A 65 -8.35 6.40 12.58
CA CYS A 65 -8.03 7.44 13.57
C CYS A 65 -7.93 8.83 12.90
N GLU A 66 -7.27 8.94 11.76
CA GLU A 66 -7.17 10.21 11.01
C GLU A 66 -8.52 10.78 10.59
N VAL A 67 -9.49 9.92 10.22
CA VAL A 67 -10.85 10.35 9.84
C VAL A 67 -11.66 10.82 11.05
N ARG A 68 -11.35 10.36 12.27
CA ARG A 68 -12.08 10.76 13.49
C ARG A 68 -11.62 12.10 14.06
N GLU A 69 -10.43 12.56 13.67
CA GLU A 69 -9.86 13.84 14.10
C GLU A 69 -10.18 15.01 13.15
N LYS A 70 -10.94 14.75 12.08
CA LYS A 70 -11.48 15.75 11.15
C LYS A 70 -12.99 15.82 11.23
#